data_AF-A0A9X6AG47-F1
#
_entry.id   AF-A0A9X6AG47-F1
#
_cell.length_a   1.000
_cell.length_b   1.000
_cell.length_c   1.000
_cell.angle_alpha   90.00
_cell.angle_beta   90.00
_cell.angle_gamma   90.00
#
_symmetry.space_group_name_H-M   'P 1'
#
loop_
_entity.id
_entity.type
_entity.pdbx_description
1 polymer ?
#
loop_
_entity_poly.entity_id
_entity_poly.type
_entity_poly.pdbx_seq_one_letter_code
_entity_poly.pdbx_strand_id
1 'polypeptide(L)'
;VFGRSEELTPFQEDDLLLAEELVTRAALSLDNALQYARQRTAALTLQRDLLPHHVGGGAALDVASRYVPADMDHGVGGDWFDVIKLSGARVALVVGDVVGHGINAAATMGRLRTAVRTLADMELPPHELLTHLDDTVRRLSEEDAEAPDQAPAAVGATCLYAVYDPVTRRCT
;
A
#
# COMPACT_ATOMS: atom_id res chain seq x y z
N VAL A 1 -41.47 15.10 0.75
CA VAL A 1 -41.45 13.76 1.36
C VAL A 1 -41.88 12.78 0.28
N PHE A 2 -41.01 11.85 -0.12
CA PHE A 2 -41.41 10.77 -1.04
C PHE A 2 -41.99 9.63 -0.21
N GLY A 3 -43.21 9.20 -0.57
CA GLY A 3 -43.93 8.19 0.19
C GLY A 3 -45.05 7.58 -0.65
N ARG A 4 -45.64 6.50 -0.14
CA ARG A 4 -46.83 5.91 -0.74
C ARG A 4 -48.07 6.67 -0.25
N SER A 5 -48.86 7.18 -1.17
CA SER A 5 -50.20 7.73 -0.92
C SER A 5 -51.26 6.67 -1.23
N GLU A 6 -52.35 6.65 -0.47
CA GLU A 6 -53.54 5.86 -0.81
C GLU A 6 -54.33 6.49 -1.97
N GLU A 7 -54.12 7.78 -2.27
CA GLU A 7 -54.70 8.47 -3.41
C GLU A 7 -53.82 8.31 -4.67
N LEU A 8 -54.39 7.71 -5.72
CA LEU A 8 -53.75 7.44 -7.02
C LEU A 8 -54.03 8.56 -8.03
N THR A 9 -53.71 9.80 -7.70
CA THR A 9 -53.81 10.91 -8.67
C THR A 9 -52.75 10.77 -9.78
N PRO A 10 -53.07 11.10 -11.05
CA PRO A 10 -52.08 11.09 -12.12
C PRO A 10 -50.93 12.07 -11.85
N PHE A 11 -49.70 11.66 -12.15
CA PHE A 11 -48.52 12.54 -12.06
C PHE A 11 -48.68 13.75 -12.99
N GLN A 12 -48.26 14.91 -12.50
CA GLN A 12 -48.24 16.18 -13.22
C GLN A 12 -46.81 16.54 -13.67
N GLU A 13 -46.68 17.58 -14.48
CA GLU A 13 -45.39 18.06 -14.99
C GLU A 13 -44.43 18.48 -13.86
N ASP A 14 -44.95 19.06 -12.78
CA ASP A 14 -44.16 19.41 -11.60
C ASP A 14 -43.60 18.17 -10.87
N ASP A 15 -44.34 17.04 -10.87
CA ASP A 15 -43.85 15.78 -10.31
C ASP A 15 -42.69 15.22 -11.15
N LEU A 16 -42.77 15.38 -12.48
CA LEU A 16 -41.71 14.98 -13.40
C LEU A 16 -40.45 15.81 -13.17
N LEU A 17 -40.56 17.14 -13.07
CA LEU A 17 -39.43 18.03 -12.80
C LEU A 17 -38.73 17.69 -11.48
N LEU A 18 -39.52 17.42 -10.43
CA LEU A 18 -38.98 17.01 -9.14
C LEU A 18 -38.29 15.64 -9.21
N ALA A 19 -38.88 14.68 -9.94
CA ALA A 19 -38.29 13.37 -10.16
C ALA A 19 -36.97 13.47 -10.94
N GLU A 20 -36.90 14.31 -11.97
CA GLU A 20 -35.68 14.55 -12.77
C GLU A 20 -34.55 15.14 -11.93
N GLU A 21 -34.83 16.13 -11.10
CA GLU A 21 -33.85 16.73 -10.18
C GLU A 21 -33.28 15.68 -9.21
N LEU A 22 -34.15 14.81 -8.67
CA LEU A 22 -33.75 13.74 -7.76
C LEU A 22 -32.94 12.66 -8.45
N VAL A 23 -33.38 12.22 -9.62
CA VAL A 23 -32.66 11.24 -10.42
C VAL A 23 -31.27 11.80 -10.77
N THR A 24 -31.17 13.07 -11.13
CA THR A 24 -29.89 13.72 -11.45
C THR A 24 -28.94 13.73 -10.24
N ARG A 25 -29.42 14.15 -9.07
CA ARG A 25 -28.61 14.14 -7.83
C ARG A 25 -28.24 12.73 -7.38
N ALA A 26 -29.17 11.78 -7.48
CA ALA A 26 -28.95 10.38 -7.13
C ALA A 26 -27.96 9.72 -8.09
N ALA A 27 -28.07 9.98 -9.39
CA ALA A 27 -27.16 9.46 -10.42
C ALA A 27 -25.74 9.96 -10.19
N LEU A 28 -25.53 11.26 -9.94
CA LEU A 28 -24.22 11.81 -9.60
C LEU A 28 -23.64 11.20 -8.32
N SER A 29 -24.46 11.06 -7.29
CA SER A 29 -24.04 10.46 -6.01
C SER A 29 -23.65 8.99 -6.18
N LEU A 30 -24.42 8.24 -6.97
CA LEU A 30 -24.16 6.83 -7.26
C LEU A 30 -22.92 6.66 -8.13
N ASP A 31 -22.75 7.47 -9.17
CA ASP A 31 -21.57 7.41 -10.03
C ASP A 31 -20.30 7.72 -9.24
N ASN A 32 -20.32 8.76 -8.41
CA ASN A 32 -19.23 9.05 -7.48
C ASN A 32 -18.94 7.86 -6.56
N ALA A 33 -19.96 7.29 -5.91
CA ALA A 33 -19.78 6.14 -5.02
C ALA A 33 -19.16 4.93 -5.74
N LEU A 34 -19.58 4.66 -6.97
CA LEU A 34 -19.04 3.58 -7.80
C LEU A 34 -17.60 3.86 -8.27
N GLN A 35 -17.29 5.10 -8.62
CA GLN A 35 -15.91 5.51 -8.95
C GLN A 35 -14.99 5.34 -7.74
N TYR A 36 -15.38 5.84 -6.57
CA TYR A 36 -14.62 5.68 -5.32
C TYR A 36 -14.44 4.19 -4.97
N ALA A 37 -15.49 3.38 -5.08
CA ALA A 37 -15.40 1.94 -4.80
C ALA A 37 -14.41 1.22 -5.74
N ARG A 38 -14.37 1.60 -7.03
CA ARG A 38 -13.41 1.06 -8.01
C ARG A 38 -11.98 1.47 -7.68
N GLN A 39 -11.75 2.76 -7.43
CA GLN A 39 -10.42 3.27 -7.06
C GLN A 39 -9.90 2.61 -5.78
N ARG A 40 -10.76 2.46 -4.77
CA ARG A 40 -10.45 1.76 -3.52
C ARG A 40 -10.09 0.30 -3.75
N THR A 41 -10.86 -0.40 -4.57
CA THR A 41 -10.59 -1.81 -4.89
C THR A 41 -9.24 -1.97 -5.60
N ALA A 42 -8.95 -1.10 -6.59
CA ALA A 42 -7.67 -1.12 -7.30
C ALA A 42 -6.48 -0.85 -6.36
N ALA A 43 -6.60 0.16 -5.49
CA ALA A 43 -5.60 0.50 -4.49
C ALA A 43 -5.30 -0.69 -3.54
N LEU A 44 -6.33 -1.32 -3.00
CA LEU A 44 -6.18 -2.48 -2.10
C LEU A 44 -5.59 -3.71 -2.81
N THR A 45 -5.96 -3.95 -4.07
CA THR A 45 -5.37 -5.04 -4.86
C THR A 45 -3.88 -4.78 -5.09
N LEU A 46 -3.50 -3.57 -5.54
CA LEU A 46 -2.08 -3.20 -5.71
C LEU A 46 -1.28 -3.39 -4.41
N GLN A 47 -1.82 -2.94 -3.27
CA GLN A 47 -1.16 -3.11 -1.98
C GLN A 47 -0.95 -4.60 -1.62
N ARG A 48 -1.97 -5.44 -1.85
CA ARG A 48 -1.88 -6.88 -1.57
C ARG A 48 -0.85 -7.57 -2.45
N ASP A 49 -0.74 -7.14 -3.71
CA ASP A 49 0.24 -7.69 -4.65
C ASP A 49 1.68 -7.23 -4.35
N LEU A 50 1.83 -6.07 -3.70
CA LEU A 50 3.13 -5.58 -3.26
C LEU A 50 3.66 -6.30 -2.02
N LEU A 51 2.80 -6.89 -1.19
CA LEU A 51 3.20 -7.65 0.00
C LEU A 51 3.53 -9.12 -0.34
N PRO A 52 4.40 -9.80 0.44
CA PRO A 52 4.67 -11.21 0.22
C PRO A 52 3.41 -12.08 0.39
N HIS A 53 3.00 -12.79 -0.66
CA HIS A 53 1.87 -13.73 -0.59
C HIS A 53 2.16 -14.98 0.25
N HIS A 54 3.42 -15.35 0.37
CA HIS A 54 3.87 -16.47 1.18
C HIS A 54 5.11 -16.06 1.97
N VAL A 55 5.04 -16.23 3.28
CA VAL A 55 6.06 -15.80 4.21
C VAL A 55 6.55 -17.06 4.89
N GLY A 56 7.69 -17.58 4.43
CA GLY A 56 8.21 -18.86 4.91
C GLY A 56 9.71 -18.81 5.10
N GLY A 57 10.16 -18.98 6.34
CA GLY A 57 11.58 -19.11 6.70
C GLY A 57 12.22 -20.44 6.28
N GLY A 58 11.49 -21.27 5.53
CA GLY A 58 11.94 -22.62 5.15
C GLY A 58 12.05 -23.53 6.36
N ALA A 59 13.11 -24.33 6.43
CA ALA A 59 13.36 -25.23 7.56
C ALA A 59 13.99 -24.51 8.77
N ALA A 60 14.41 -23.25 8.62
CA ALA A 60 15.14 -22.53 9.65
C ALA A 60 14.22 -21.82 10.66
N LEU A 61 13.05 -21.33 10.22
CA LEU A 61 12.14 -20.53 11.04
C LEU A 61 10.69 -20.71 10.57
N ASP A 62 9.77 -20.83 11.53
CA ASP A 62 8.34 -20.65 11.29
C ASP A 62 7.97 -19.16 11.39
N VAL A 63 7.26 -18.65 10.40
CA VAL A 63 6.99 -17.22 10.26
C VAL A 63 5.49 -17.00 10.13
N ALA A 64 4.97 -16.12 10.98
CA ALA A 64 3.63 -15.59 10.86
C ALA A 64 3.69 -14.06 10.66
N SER A 65 2.82 -13.54 9.82
CA SER A 65 2.68 -12.10 9.57
C SER A 65 1.21 -11.71 9.54
N ARG A 66 0.89 -10.51 10.03
CA ARG A 66 -0.45 -9.93 9.89
C ARG A 66 -0.31 -8.46 9.54
N TYR A 67 -0.79 -8.09 8.35
CA TYR A 67 -0.85 -6.70 7.91
C TYR A 67 -2.26 -6.15 8.14
N VAL A 68 -2.37 -5.03 8.86
CA VAL A 68 -3.63 -4.33 9.10
C VAL A 68 -3.45 -2.88 8.66
N PRO A 69 -4.07 -2.45 7.56
CA PRO A 69 -4.00 -1.06 7.12
C PRO A 69 -4.57 -0.12 8.19
N ALA A 70 -3.89 1.00 8.45
CA ALA A 70 -4.28 1.96 9.48
C ALA A 70 -5.53 2.78 9.12
N ASP A 71 -5.78 3.02 7.83
CA ASP A 71 -6.94 3.81 7.41
C ASP A 71 -7.58 3.28 6.13
N MET A 72 -8.91 3.12 6.18
CA MET A 72 -9.71 2.53 5.12
C MET A 72 -10.19 3.58 4.10
N ASP A 73 -10.09 4.86 4.45
CA ASP A 73 -10.61 5.98 3.65
C ASP A 73 -9.50 6.75 2.89
N HIS A 74 -8.23 6.66 3.32
CA HIS A 74 -7.11 7.43 2.74
C HIS A 74 -6.11 6.61 1.86
N GLY A 75 -6.41 5.34 1.60
CA GLY A 75 -5.72 4.53 0.58
C GLY A 75 -4.62 3.60 1.09
N VAL A 76 -3.74 3.21 0.16
CA VAL A 76 -2.67 2.20 0.36
C VAL A 76 -1.68 2.63 1.44
N GLY A 77 -1.28 1.72 2.33
CA GLY A 77 -0.25 1.97 3.34
C GLY A 77 1.17 1.91 2.77
N GLY A 78 2.07 2.73 3.33
CA GLY A 78 3.51 2.71 3.03
C GLY A 78 4.26 1.56 3.71
N ASP A 79 3.66 0.94 4.72
CA ASP A 79 4.26 -0.18 5.47
C ASP A 79 4.46 -1.43 4.59
N TRP A 80 5.59 -2.11 4.78
CA TRP A 80 5.85 -3.43 4.22
C TRP A 80 6.59 -4.33 5.19
N PHE A 81 6.56 -5.62 4.87
CA PHE A 81 7.44 -6.60 5.49
C PHE A 81 7.93 -7.58 4.42
N ASP A 82 9.05 -8.24 4.68
CA ASP A 82 9.57 -9.30 3.81
C ASP A 82 10.33 -10.36 4.60
N VAL A 83 10.40 -11.55 4.02
CA VAL A 83 11.19 -12.67 4.54
C VAL A 83 11.99 -13.27 3.40
N ILE A 84 13.29 -13.06 3.46
CA ILE A 84 14.23 -13.34 2.37
C ILE A 84 15.14 -14.47 2.80
N LYS A 85 15.19 -15.54 2.00
CA LYS A 85 16.09 -16.66 2.24
C LYS A 85 17.48 -16.27 1.77
N LEU A 86 18.46 -16.41 2.65
CA LEU A 86 19.87 -16.16 2.35
C LEU A 86 20.63 -17.49 2.25
N SER A 87 21.89 -17.43 1.85
CA SER A 87 22.77 -18.60 1.87
C SER A 87 22.98 -19.16 3.28
N GLY A 88 23.28 -20.45 3.35
CA GLY A 88 23.54 -21.13 4.64
C GLY A 88 22.28 -21.34 5.49
N ALA A 89 21.09 -21.37 4.88
CA ALA A 89 19.79 -21.45 5.57
C ALA A 89 19.49 -20.25 6.50
N ARG A 90 20.27 -19.16 6.39
CA ARG A 90 19.99 -17.90 7.07
C ARG A 90 18.72 -17.27 6.49
N VAL A 91 18.03 -16.48 7.30
CA VAL A 91 16.79 -15.81 6.92
C VAL A 91 16.88 -14.35 7.31
N ALA A 92 16.72 -13.45 6.33
CA ALA A 92 16.52 -12.04 6.59
C ALA A 92 15.04 -11.73 6.80
N LEU A 93 14.77 -10.96 7.85
CA LEU A 93 13.47 -10.43 8.22
C LEU A 93 13.51 -8.92 8.03
N VAL A 94 12.52 -8.39 7.32
CA VAL A 94 12.44 -6.97 6.98
C VAL A 94 11.09 -6.44 7.39
N VAL A 95 11.08 -5.28 8.04
CA VAL A 95 9.88 -4.47 8.24
C VAL A 95 10.25 -3.04 7.91
N GLY A 96 9.42 -2.34 7.17
CA GLY A 96 9.62 -0.92 6.94
C GLY A 96 8.33 -0.16 6.79
N ASP A 97 8.43 1.16 6.89
CA ASP A 97 7.35 2.12 6.79
C ASP A 97 7.84 3.31 5.97
N VAL A 98 7.15 3.60 4.87
CA VAL A 98 7.38 4.79 4.07
C VAL A 98 6.49 5.90 4.60
N VAL A 99 7.07 7.07 4.84
CA VAL A 99 6.33 8.26 5.27
C VAL A 99 5.11 8.49 4.35
N GLY A 100 4.01 9.00 4.91
CA GLY A 100 2.81 9.31 4.12
C GLY A 100 1.93 8.10 3.79
N HIS A 101 0.98 8.29 2.88
CA HIS A 101 -0.02 7.28 2.53
C HIS A 101 -0.48 7.44 1.08
N GLY A 102 -1.22 6.45 0.58
CA GLY A 102 -1.77 6.42 -0.77
C GLY A 102 -0.84 5.81 -1.81
N ILE A 103 -1.17 6.03 -3.08
CA ILE A 103 -0.52 5.36 -4.22
C ILE A 103 0.97 5.71 -4.32
N ASN A 104 1.36 6.95 -3.99
CA ASN A 104 2.77 7.36 -4.04
C ASN A 104 3.60 6.65 -2.97
N ALA A 105 3.11 6.57 -1.73
CA ALA A 105 3.77 5.81 -0.66
C ALA A 105 3.89 4.32 -1.03
N ALA A 106 2.85 3.75 -1.64
CA ALA A 106 2.84 2.37 -2.14
C ALA A 106 3.90 2.13 -3.23
N ALA A 107 4.06 3.08 -4.15
CA ALA A 107 5.03 3.00 -5.23
C ALA A 107 6.46 3.04 -4.67
N THR A 108 6.74 3.97 -3.76
CA THR A 108 8.03 4.06 -3.05
C THR A 108 8.30 2.79 -2.26
N MET A 109 7.31 2.27 -1.52
CA MET A 109 7.41 1.00 -0.80
C MET A 109 7.79 -0.16 -1.73
N GLY A 110 7.16 -0.28 -2.90
CA GLY A 110 7.50 -1.31 -3.89
C GLY A 110 8.93 -1.20 -4.42
N ARG A 111 9.41 0.03 -4.66
CA ARG A 111 10.81 0.30 -5.05
C ARG A 111 11.78 -0.09 -3.94
N LEU A 112 11.52 0.31 -2.69
CA LEU A 112 12.38 -0.01 -1.54
C LEU A 112 12.41 -1.51 -1.25
N ARG A 113 11.27 -2.19 -1.27
CA ARG A 113 11.21 -3.64 -1.12
C ARG A 113 12.05 -4.36 -2.18
N THR A 114 11.97 -3.92 -3.43
CA THR A 114 12.78 -4.48 -4.53
C THR A 114 14.27 -4.22 -4.33
N ALA A 115 14.64 -3.02 -3.88
CA ALA A 115 16.01 -2.67 -3.55
C ALA A 115 16.55 -3.56 -2.41
N VAL A 116 15.80 -3.72 -1.31
CA VAL A 116 16.18 -4.58 -0.18
C VAL A 116 16.41 -6.02 -0.63
N ARG A 117 15.53 -6.59 -1.47
CA ARG A 117 15.73 -7.94 -2.01
C ARG A 117 17.03 -8.06 -2.80
N THR A 118 17.26 -7.12 -3.71
CA THR A 118 18.49 -7.09 -4.53
C THR A 118 19.74 -6.96 -3.66
N LEU A 119 19.72 -6.10 -2.65
CA LEU A 119 20.85 -5.91 -1.71
C LEU A 119 21.07 -7.14 -0.83
N ALA A 120 19.99 -7.80 -0.39
CA ALA A 120 20.05 -9.02 0.39
C ALA A 120 20.60 -10.20 -0.42
N ASP A 121 20.26 -10.30 -1.70
CA ASP A 121 20.80 -11.30 -2.63
C ASP A 121 22.31 -11.15 -2.86
N MET A 122 22.86 -9.95 -2.67
CA MET A 122 24.31 -9.68 -2.67
C MET A 122 24.99 -10.04 -1.33
N GLU A 123 24.25 -10.56 -0.36
CA GLU A 123 24.73 -10.95 0.97
C GLU A 123 25.46 -9.84 1.74
N LEU A 124 25.06 -8.58 1.51
CA LEU A 124 25.63 -7.44 2.22
C LEU A 124 25.30 -7.53 3.72
N PRO A 125 26.23 -7.13 4.61
CA PRO A 125 25.92 -7.05 6.02
C PRO A 125 24.85 -5.98 6.28
N PRO A 126 24.02 -6.11 7.34
CA PRO A 126 22.86 -5.24 7.58
C PRO A 126 23.16 -3.74 7.53
N HIS A 127 24.30 -3.31 8.09
CA HIS A 127 24.67 -1.90 8.12
C HIS A 127 24.99 -1.33 6.73
N GLU A 128 25.67 -2.09 5.88
CA GLU A 128 25.94 -1.68 4.49
C GLU A 128 24.65 -1.68 3.66
N LEU A 129 23.81 -2.71 3.83
CA LEU A 129 22.51 -2.79 3.17
C LEU A 129 21.64 -1.57 3.50
N LEU A 130 21.52 -1.23 4.78
CA LEU A 130 20.73 -0.07 5.22
C LEU A 130 21.33 1.25 4.72
N THR A 131 22.65 1.35 4.59
CA THR A 131 23.32 2.52 4.02
C THR A 131 22.98 2.67 2.52
N HIS A 132 23.05 1.59 1.75
CA HIS A 132 22.65 1.59 0.34
C HIS A 132 21.15 1.83 0.13
N LEU A 133 20.33 1.39 1.08
CA LEU A 133 18.89 1.67 1.08
C LEU A 133 18.63 3.17 1.32
N ASP A 134 19.34 3.79 2.26
CA ASP A 134 19.27 5.24 2.53
C ASP A 134 19.69 6.06 1.30
N ASP A 135 20.80 5.70 0.65
CA ASP A 135 21.22 6.30 -0.63
C ASP A 135 20.14 6.18 -1.71
N THR A 136 19.42 5.05 -1.73
CA THR A 136 18.32 4.85 -2.68
C THR A 136 17.15 5.76 -2.37
N VAL A 137 16.76 5.93 -1.10
CA VAL A 137 15.73 6.89 -0.68
C VAL A 137 16.10 8.31 -1.08
N ARG A 138 17.36 8.71 -0.87
CA ARG A 138 17.85 10.05 -1.25
C ARG A 138 17.76 10.29 -2.76
N ARG A 139 18.20 9.34 -3.59
CA ARG A 139 18.09 9.45 -5.06
C ARG A 139 16.64 9.55 -5.54
N LEU A 140 15.75 8.71 -5.00
CA LEU A 140 14.33 8.75 -5.32
C LEU A 140 13.73 10.11 -4.97
N SER A 141 14.12 10.68 -3.84
CA SER A 141 13.69 12.02 -3.42
C SER A 141 14.19 13.12 -4.36
N GLU A 142 15.41 12.99 -4.90
CA GLU A 142 15.96 13.92 -5.89
C GLU A 142 15.23 13.82 -7.24
N GLU A 143 14.97 12.59 -7.72
CA GLU A 143 14.22 12.34 -8.96
C GLU A 143 12.78 12.89 -8.89
N ASP A 144 12.11 12.72 -7.76
CA ASP A 144 10.73 13.20 -7.57
C ASP A 144 10.67 14.74 -7.44
N ALA A 145 11.74 15.40 -6.96
CA ALA A 145 11.82 16.85 -6.88
C ALA A 145 11.99 17.54 -8.25
N GLU A 146 12.54 16.82 -9.24
CA GLU A 146 12.73 17.31 -10.60
C GLU A 146 11.47 17.16 -11.48
N ALA A 147 10.43 16.45 -11.02
CA ALA A 147 9.17 16.25 -11.73
C ALA A 147 8.17 17.39 -11.42
N PRO A 148 7.90 18.33 -12.35
CA PRO A 148 7.18 19.58 -12.06
C PRO A 148 5.66 19.43 -11.82
N ASP A 149 5.09 18.24 -11.98
CA ASP A 149 3.64 17.98 -11.98
C ASP A 149 3.18 16.96 -10.92
N GLN A 150 4.08 16.52 -10.05
CA GLN A 150 3.77 15.52 -9.01
C GLN A 150 3.76 16.17 -7.62
N ALA A 151 2.77 15.79 -6.80
CA ALA A 151 2.80 16.11 -5.37
C ALA A 151 4.08 15.51 -4.77
N PRO A 152 4.78 16.24 -3.88
CA PRO A 152 6.06 15.81 -3.34
C PRO A 152 5.94 14.38 -2.79
N ALA A 153 6.77 13.48 -3.31
CA ALA A 153 6.84 12.12 -2.79
C ALA A 153 7.27 12.18 -1.32
N ALA A 154 6.79 11.22 -0.54
CA ALA A 154 7.05 11.21 0.87
C ALA A 154 8.54 11.04 1.16
N VAL A 155 9.10 12.01 1.87
CA VAL A 155 10.54 12.10 2.13
C VAL A 155 10.85 11.27 3.38
N GLY A 156 11.20 10.01 3.15
CA GLY A 156 11.79 9.13 4.17
C GLY A 156 11.10 7.79 4.32
N ALA A 157 11.86 6.82 4.82
CA ALA A 157 11.36 5.53 5.25
C ALA A 157 12.10 5.08 6.51
N THR A 158 11.40 4.36 7.38
CA THR A 158 12.04 3.59 8.46
C THR A 158 12.14 2.13 8.02
N CYS A 159 13.25 1.48 8.34
CA CYS A 159 13.49 0.09 7.96
C CYS A 159 14.23 -0.64 9.07
N LEU A 160 13.68 -1.77 9.50
CA LEU A 160 14.31 -2.76 10.34
C LEU A 160 14.71 -3.95 9.47
N TYR A 161 15.99 -4.28 9.49
CA TYR A 161 16.54 -5.45 8.81
C TYR A 161 17.29 -6.32 9.83
N ALA A 162 16.89 -7.58 9.96
CA ALA A 162 17.50 -8.53 10.88
C ALA A 162 17.78 -9.85 10.17
N VAL A 163 18.93 -10.46 10.44
CA VAL A 163 19.35 -11.74 9.89
C VAL A 163 19.37 -12.79 10.99
N TYR A 164 18.57 -13.83 10.83
CA TYR A 164 18.61 -15.02 11.66
C TYR A 164 19.55 -16.06 11.06
N ASP A 165 20.51 -16.52 11.85
CA ASP A 165 21.38 -17.64 11.54
C ASP A 165 21.00 -18.87 12.38
N PRO A 166 20.48 -19.95 11.76
CA PRO A 166 20.06 -21.15 12.48
C PRO A 166 21.23 -21.95 13.09
N VAL A 167 22.45 -21.79 12.56
CA VAL A 167 23.63 -22.52 13.03
C VAL A 167 24.09 -21.93 14.36
N THR A 168 24.25 -20.60 14.41
CA THR A 168 24.67 -19.90 15.64
C THR A 168 23.49 -19.58 16.57
N ARG A 169 22.24 -19.70 16.08
CA ARG A 169 21.00 -19.31 16.76
C ARG A 169 20.99 -17.84 17.18
N ARG A 170 21.61 -16.97 16.37
CA ARG A 170 21.65 -15.53 16.62
C ARG A 170 20.80 -14.80 15.61
N CYS A 171 20.20 -13.71 16.08
CA CYS A 171 19.53 -12.72 15.25
C CYS A 171 20.36 -11.43 15.35
N THR A 172 20.81 -10.90 14.22
CA THR A 172 21.66 -9.71 14.12
C THR A 172 21.11 -8.71 13.13
#